data_AF-A0A963ID57-F1
#
_entry.id   AF-A0A963ID57-F1
#
_cell.length_a   1.000
_cell.length_b   1.000
_cell.length_c   1.000
_cell.angle_alpha   90.00
_cell.angle_beta   90.00
_cell.angle_gamma   90.00
#
_symmetry.space_group_name_H-M   'P 1'
#
loop_
_entity.id
_entity.type
_entity.pdbx_description
1 polymer ?
#
loop_
_entity_poly.entity_id
_entity_poly.type
_entity_poly.pdbx_seq_one_letter_code
_entity_poly.pdbx_strand_id
1 'polypeptide(L)'
;MSDATPNPLLDFSGLPRFDLITPQHVEPAIRPLLDAARQTLDALASTATPATWNDFVIPMTESTEHLGRAWGVVGHMHSVMDTPDWRAAYNALLPEISSFWADFGQNLALFDKYRQLHDGPEYATLSAVRQRIVDHELRDFRLSGAELPDADKPRFKAIQEELSSLAAGFSEHLLDATNAFAEWVSDAAELAGLPDDVIAAARVAAEKDGKPGWKFTLHMPSYLPVLQYADSARLREALYRANATRASEHGPAELDNGPLMGRILALRHEEAQRLGYASFAEVSLVPKMAESPAQVMAFLRDLATKARPYAERDLAELRAFAADELGLPELQPWDVAYASEKLRQARYAFSENEVRQYFPEPRVLDGLFGVIELLYGVRLTH
;
A
#
# COMPACT_ATOMS: atom_id res chain seq x y z
N MET A 1 -17.52 34.69 -21.26
CA MET A 1 -18.04 33.69 -20.30
C MET A 1 -17.33 32.41 -20.66
N SER A 2 -16.31 32.04 -19.88
CA SER A 2 -15.53 30.83 -20.13
C SER A 2 -16.42 29.65 -19.84
N ASP A 3 -16.73 28.84 -20.86
CA ASP A 3 -17.23 27.47 -20.69
C ASP A 3 -16.12 26.68 -19.99
N ALA A 4 -16.04 26.79 -18.67
CA ALA A 4 -15.16 25.97 -17.87
C ALA A 4 -15.72 24.55 -17.94
N THR A 5 -15.00 23.65 -18.62
CA THR A 5 -15.29 22.23 -18.58
C THR A 5 -15.42 21.81 -17.10
N PRO A 6 -16.51 21.15 -16.69
CA PRO A 6 -16.70 20.78 -15.29
C PRO A 6 -15.57 19.87 -14.83
N ASN A 7 -15.09 20.10 -13.61
CA ASN A 7 -13.95 19.36 -13.05
C ASN A 7 -14.30 17.86 -12.97
N PRO A 8 -13.53 16.96 -13.61
CA PRO A 8 -13.86 15.53 -13.69
C PRO A 8 -13.81 14.81 -12.32
N LEU A 9 -13.14 15.38 -11.31
CA LEU A 9 -13.15 14.85 -9.93
C LEU A 9 -14.47 15.13 -9.19
N LEU A 10 -15.31 16.03 -9.72
CA LEU A 10 -16.63 16.36 -9.17
C LEU A 10 -17.77 15.64 -9.89
N ASP A 11 -17.47 14.77 -10.86
CA ASP A 11 -18.47 13.93 -11.52
C ASP A 11 -18.61 12.59 -10.77
N PHE A 12 -19.71 12.48 -10.02
CA PHE A 12 -20.05 11.29 -9.24
C PHE A 12 -21.03 10.35 -9.96
N SER A 13 -21.42 10.64 -11.19
CA SER A 13 -22.51 9.93 -11.89
C SER A 13 -22.17 8.51 -12.38
N GLY A 14 -20.88 8.19 -12.49
CA GLY A 14 -20.42 6.91 -13.04
C GLY A 14 -19.05 6.49 -12.51
N LEU A 15 -18.24 5.83 -13.35
CA LEU A 15 -16.86 5.50 -13.01
C LEU A 15 -15.96 6.76 -13.11
N PRO A 16 -14.87 6.85 -12.32
CA PRO A 16 -13.91 7.96 -12.46
C PRO A 16 -13.37 8.05 -13.90
N ARG A 17 -13.39 9.26 -14.46
CA ARG A 17 -12.90 9.57 -15.81
C ARG A 17 -11.40 9.81 -15.81
N PHE A 18 -10.62 8.77 -15.50
CA PHE A 18 -9.15 8.85 -15.38
C PHE A 18 -8.46 9.44 -16.62
N ASP A 19 -9.06 9.27 -17.80
CA ASP A 19 -8.62 9.85 -19.07
C ASP A 19 -8.61 11.39 -19.09
N LEU A 20 -9.42 12.03 -18.25
CA LEU A 20 -9.59 13.49 -18.20
C LEU A 20 -8.95 14.12 -16.96
N ILE A 21 -8.51 13.33 -15.99
CA ILE A 21 -8.05 13.84 -14.69
C ILE A 21 -6.57 14.22 -14.79
N THR A 22 -6.25 15.46 -14.38
CA THR A 22 -4.89 15.99 -14.33
C THR A 22 -4.62 16.58 -12.94
N PRO A 23 -3.33 16.79 -12.57
CA PRO A 23 -2.97 17.38 -11.29
C PRO A 23 -3.64 18.74 -11.00
N GLN A 24 -3.88 19.55 -12.03
CA GLN A 24 -4.52 20.87 -11.89
C GLN A 24 -5.99 20.81 -11.45
N HIS A 25 -6.63 19.65 -11.58
CA HIS A 25 -8.00 19.43 -11.11
C HIS A 25 -8.09 19.19 -9.61
N VAL A 26 -7.00 18.79 -8.95
CA VAL A 26 -6.99 18.34 -7.55
C VAL A 26 -7.46 19.46 -6.61
N GLU A 27 -6.76 20.60 -6.59
CA GLU A 27 -7.07 21.68 -5.67
C GLU A 27 -8.48 22.27 -5.86
N PRO A 28 -8.93 22.59 -7.09
CA PRO A 28 -10.27 23.12 -7.33
C PRO A 28 -11.41 22.12 -7.06
N ALA A 29 -11.14 20.81 -7.01
CA ALA A 29 -12.15 19.81 -6.65
C ALA A 29 -12.21 19.56 -5.15
N ILE A 30 -11.04 19.37 -4.53
CA ILE A 30 -10.97 18.87 -3.15
C ILE A 30 -11.34 19.93 -2.13
N ARG A 31 -10.93 21.20 -2.32
CA ARG A 31 -11.27 22.26 -1.35
C ARG A 31 -12.79 22.52 -1.22
N PRO A 32 -13.56 22.65 -2.31
CA PRO A 32 -15.01 22.76 -2.19
C PRO A 32 -15.67 21.56 -1.50
N LEU A 33 -15.17 20.34 -1.75
CA LEU A 33 -15.67 19.14 -1.08
C LEU A 33 -15.35 19.13 0.42
N LEU A 34 -14.14 19.55 0.80
CA LEU A 34 -13.76 19.76 2.20
C LEU A 34 -14.68 20.76 2.90
N ASP A 35 -14.94 21.91 2.27
CA ASP A 35 -15.79 22.95 2.83
C ASP A 35 -17.24 22.48 2.96
N ALA A 36 -17.78 21.80 1.94
CA ALA A 36 -19.13 21.24 1.97
C ALA A 36 -19.26 20.16 3.06
N ALA A 37 -18.24 19.31 3.22
CA ALA A 37 -18.20 18.31 4.27
C ALA A 37 -18.17 18.96 5.64
N ARG A 38 -17.29 19.93 5.89
CA ARG A 38 -17.23 20.69 7.15
C ARG A 38 -18.56 21.33 7.51
N GLN A 39 -19.19 22.04 6.57
CA GLN A 39 -20.49 22.68 6.79
C GLN A 39 -21.58 21.66 7.17
N THR A 40 -21.57 20.50 6.52
CA THR A 40 -22.49 19.40 6.83
C THR A 40 -22.25 18.89 8.25
N LEU A 41 -20.99 18.59 8.60
CA LEU A 41 -20.61 18.08 9.92
C LEU A 41 -20.96 19.08 11.03
N ASP A 42 -20.73 20.37 10.83
CA ASP A 42 -21.09 21.43 11.77
C ASP A 42 -22.61 21.51 12.00
N ALA A 43 -23.40 21.40 10.92
CA ALA A 43 -24.86 21.36 11.03
C ALA A 43 -25.35 20.10 11.78
N LEU A 44 -24.75 18.94 11.51
CA LEU A 44 -25.11 17.67 12.15
C LEU A 44 -24.70 17.60 13.63
N ALA A 45 -23.62 18.28 14.01
CA ALA A 45 -23.17 18.42 15.39
C ALA A 45 -24.14 19.24 16.27
N SER A 46 -25.06 20.00 15.66
CA SER A 46 -26.05 20.79 16.39
C SER A 46 -27.01 19.92 17.22
N THR A 47 -27.41 20.43 18.39
CA THR A 47 -28.45 19.79 19.21
C THR A 47 -29.82 19.76 18.53
N ALA A 48 -30.04 20.60 17.51
CA ALA A 48 -31.28 20.63 16.73
C ALA A 48 -31.45 19.42 15.79
N THR A 49 -30.35 18.80 15.35
CA THR A 49 -30.38 17.66 14.44
C THR A 49 -30.76 16.39 15.20
N PRO A 50 -31.82 15.66 14.81
CA PRO A 50 -32.15 14.38 15.46
C PRO A 50 -31.01 13.35 15.30
N ALA A 51 -30.70 12.61 16.36
CA ALA A 51 -29.72 11.51 16.32
C ALA A 51 -30.36 10.24 15.74
N THR A 52 -30.83 10.32 14.49
CA THR A 52 -31.52 9.22 13.80
C THR A 52 -30.70 8.71 12.62
N TRP A 53 -31.03 7.53 12.09
CA TRP A 53 -30.34 7.04 10.90
C TRP A 53 -30.48 7.99 9.70
N ASN A 54 -31.70 8.51 9.49
CA ASN A 54 -32.01 9.33 8.32
C ASN A 54 -31.55 10.78 8.44
N ASP A 55 -31.61 11.38 9.64
CA ASP A 55 -31.30 12.80 9.82
C ASP A 55 -29.82 13.04 10.17
N PHE A 56 -29.12 12.01 10.65
CA PHE A 56 -27.72 12.10 11.05
C PHE A 56 -26.79 11.20 10.22
N VAL A 57 -27.00 9.88 10.21
CA VAL A 57 -26.04 8.94 9.58
C VAL A 57 -25.98 9.12 8.06
N ILE A 58 -27.14 9.18 7.38
CA ILE A 58 -27.18 9.32 5.92
C ILE A 58 -26.50 10.61 5.45
N PRO A 59 -26.88 11.82 5.92
CA PRO A 59 -26.27 13.06 5.43
C PRO A 59 -24.77 13.15 5.73
N MET A 60 -24.34 12.61 6.88
CA MET A 60 -22.92 12.54 7.24
C MET A 60 -22.14 11.66 6.26
N THR A 61 -22.69 10.47 5.97
CA THR A 61 -22.07 9.49 5.06
C THR A 61 -22.00 10.04 3.64
N GLU A 62 -23.09 10.59 3.11
CA GLU A 62 -23.13 11.11 1.74
C GLU A 62 -22.14 12.27 1.53
N SER A 63 -22.02 13.16 2.53
CA SER A 63 -21.13 14.32 2.45
C SER A 63 -19.65 13.92 2.51
N THR A 64 -19.31 12.99 3.40
CA THR A 64 -17.94 12.47 3.54
C THR A 64 -17.54 11.54 2.38
N GLU A 65 -18.48 10.81 1.79
CA GLU A 65 -18.25 9.92 0.64
C GLU A 65 -17.81 10.69 -0.60
N HIS A 66 -18.39 11.86 -0.90
CA HIS A 66 -17.96 12.66 -2.05
C HIS A 66 -16.48 13.08 -1.94
N LEU A 67 -16.06 13.52 -0.75
CA LEU A 67 -14.66 13.85 -0.47
C LEU A 67 -13.78 12.60 -0.55
N GLY A 68 -14.19 11.51 0.10
CA GLY A 68 -13.46 10.24 0.13
C GLY A 68 -13.26 9.67 -1.27
N ARG A 69 -14.29 9.70 -2.11
CA ARG A 69 -14.24 9.24 -3.50
C ARG A 69 -13.31 10.10 -4.36
N ALA A 70 -13.40 11.42 -4.28
CA ALA A 70 -12.51 12.31 -5.04
C ALA A 70 -11.06 12.15 -4.58
N TRP A 71 -10.81 12.12 -3.26
CA TRP A 71 -9.46 11.93 -2.72
C TRP A 71 -8.89 10.54 -3.01
N GLY A 72 -9.72 9.50 -3.01
CA GLY A 72 -9.33 8.14 -3.40
C GLY A 72 -8.83 8.08 -4.84
N VAL A 73 -9.43 8.83 -5.76
CA VAL A 73 -8.95 8.97 -7.14
C VAL A 73 -7.60 9.68 -7.18
N VAL A 74 -7.42 10.77 -6.43
CA VAL A 74 -6.12 11.48 -6.34
C VAL A 74 -5.03 10.56 -5.78
N GLY A 75 -5.33 9.83 -4.69
CA GLY A 75 -4.41 8.87 -4.09
C GLY A 75 -4.05 7.71 -5.02
N HIS A 76 -5.01 7.21 -5.80
CA HIS A 76 -4.73 6.21 -6.84
C HIS A 76 -3.78 6.75 -7.90
N MET A 77 -4.04 7.96 -8.42
CA MET A 77 -3.20 8.58 -9.46
C MET A 77 -1.78 8.84 -8.94
N HIS A 78 -1.64 9.31 -7.70
CA HIS A 78 -0.34 9.40 -7.04
C HIS A 78 0.36 8.03 -6.95
N SER A 79 -0.37 6.93 -6.72
CA SER A 79 0.22 5.58 -6.63
C SER A 79 0.59 4.96 -7.98
N VAL A 80 -0.13 5.24 -9.07
CA VAL A 80 0.08 4.57 -10.37
C VAL A 80 0.68 5.48 -11.45
N MET A 81 0.68 6.78 -11.23
CA MET A 81 1.27 7.80 -12.10
C MET A 81 2.01 8.86 -11.27
N ASP A 82 2.93 8.41 -10.43
CA ASP A 82 3.78 9.27 -9.61
C ASP A 82 4.75 10.10 -10.48
N THR A 83 4.29 11.29 -10.89
CA THR A 83 5.11 12.31 -11.55
C THR A 83 5.28 13.50 -10.62
N PRO A 84 6.28 14.38 -10.84
CA PRO A 84 6.48 15.56 -10.00
C PRO A 84 5.21 16.40 -9.83
N ASP A 85 4.39 16.55 -10.87
CA ASP A 85 3.14 17.30 -10.82
C ASP A 85 2.08 16.59 -9.97
N TRP A 86 1.95 15.26 -10.08
CA TRP A 86 1.01 14.48 -9.26
C TRP A 86 1.41 14.47 -7.78
N ARG A 87 2.71 14.30 -7.50
CA ARG A 87 3.27 14.36 -6.14
C ARG A 87 3.06 15.73 -5.51
N ALA A 88 3.32 16.81 -6.26
CA ALA A 88 3.07 18.17 -5.79
C ALA A 88 1.58 18.41 -5.49
N ALA A 89 0.67 17.97 -6.36
CA ALA A 89 -0.76 18.13 -6.15
C ALA A 89 -1.29 17.33 -4.94
N TYR A 90 -0.81 16.09 -4.75
CA TYR A 90 -1.15 15.26 -3.59
C TYR A 90 -0.61 15.88 -2.29
N ASN A 91 0.68 16.20 -2.24
CA ASN A 91 1.33 16.71 -1.03
C ASN A 91 0.83 18.11 -0.63
N ALA A 92 0.39 18.93 -1.58
CA ALA A 92 -0.20 20.24 -1.28
C ALA A 92 -1.48 20.14 -0.44
N LEU A 93 -2.29 19.09 -0.64
CA LEU A 93 -3.57 18.92 0.05
C LEU A 93 -3.60 17.84 1.13
N LEU A 94 -2.60 16.95 1.17
CA LEU A 94 -2.51 15.90 2.19
C LEU A 94 -2.64 16.44 3.64
N PRO A 95 -2.03 17.58 4.02
CA PRO A 95 -2.22 18.15 5.35
C PRO A 95 -3.67 18.55 5.62
N GLU A 96 -4.34 19.24 4.68
CA GLU A 96 -5.73 19.67 4.83
C GLU A 96 -6.68 18.47 4.98
N ILE A 97 -6.46 17.41 4.20
CA ILE A 97 -7.21 16.16 4.27
C ILE A 97 -6.99 15.43 5.60
N SER A 98 -5.73 15.28 6.03
CA SER A 98 -5.39 14.61 7.29
C SER A 98 -6.00 15.35 8.47
N SER A 99 -5.91 16.69 8.44
CA SER A 99 -6.49 17.59 9.42
C SER A 99 -8.01 17.43 9.50
N PHE A 100 -8.70 17.38 8.36
CA PHE A 100 -10.15 17.18 8.28
C PHE A 100 -10.60 15.86 8.92
N TRP A 101 -9.95 14.74 8.58
CA TRP A 101 -10.34 13.43 9.14
C TRP A 101 -10.00 13.31 10.63
N ALA A 102 -8.91 13.93 11.08
CA ALA A 102 -8.60 14.02 12.51
C ALA A 102 -9.65 14.84 13.26
N ASP A 103 -10.06 16.00 12.72
CA ASP A 103 -11.12 16.83 13.32
C ASP A 103 -12.46 16.09 13.35
N PHE A 104 -12.81 15.39 12.26
CA PHE A 104 -14.00 14.55 12.19
C PHE A 104 -14.00 13.48 13.29
N GLY A 105 -12.94 12.67 13.37
CA GLY A 105 -12.84 11.59 14.35
C GLY A 105 -12.71 12.05 15.80
N GLN A 106 -12.35 13.31 16.05
CA GLN A 106 -12.28 13.90 17.39
C GLN A 106 -13.51 14.74 17.78
N ASN A 107 -14.48 14.88 16.88
CA ASN A 107 -15.66 15.70 17.11
C ASN A 107 -16.61 15.03 18.13
N LEU A 108 -16.55 15.49 19.36
CA LEU A 108 -17.33 14.94 20.48
C LEU A 108 -18.84 15.06 20.25
N ALA A 109 -19.30 16.11 19.58
CA ALA A 109 -20.73 16.28 19.31
C ALA A 109 -21.25 15.23 18.32
N LEU A 110 -20.48 14.91 17.27
CA LEU A 110 -20.82 13.82 16.34
C LEU A 110 -20.73 12.46 17.02
N PHE A 111 -19.72 12.23 17.85
CA PHE A 111 -19.62 11.01 18.64
C PHE A 111 -20.83 10.83 19.58
N ASP A 112 -21.26 11.89 20.25
CA ASP A 112 -22.43 11.89 21.12
C ASP A 112 -23.73 11.63 20.34
N LYS A 113 -23.84 12.06 19.07
CA LYS A 113 -24.98 11.69 18.21
C LYS A 113 -25.00 10.19 17.94
N TYR A 114 -23.86 9.58 17.63
CA TYR A 114 -23.79 8.12 17.48
C TYR A 114 -24.15 7.38 18.76
N ARG A 115 -23.72 7.88 19.93
CA ARG A 115 -24.12 7.32 21.22
C ARG A 115 -25.61 7.44 21.47
N GLN A 116 -26.20 8.61 21.19
CA GLN A 116 -27.64 8.83 21.31
C GLN A 116 -28.45 7.91 20.38
N LEU A 117 -27.97 7.71 19.15
CA LEU A 117 -28.59 6.76 18.22
C LEU A 117 -28.51 5.33 18.76
N HIS A 118 -27.31 4.88 19.16
CA HIS A 118 -27.06 3.54 19.70
C HIS A 118 -27.87 3.25 20.97
N ASP A 119 -27.89 4.18 21.93
CA ASP A 119 -28.60 4.03 23.21
C ASP A 119 -30.11 4.35 23.08
N GLY A 120 -30.54 4.85 21.92
CA GLY A 120 -31.90 5.26 21.62
C GLY A 120 -32.80 4.11 21.15
N PRO A 121 -34.13 4.35 21.09
CA PRO A 121 -35.09 3.34 20.69
C PRO A 121 -34.99 2.93 19.21
N GLU A 122 -34.46 3.80 18.34
CA GLU A 122 -34.33 3.50 16.91
C GLU A 122 -33.30 2.39 16.65
N TYR A 123 -32.21 2.29 17.43
CA TYR A 123 -31.15 1.28 17.20
C TYR A 123 -31.71 -0.15 17.18
N ALA A 124 -32.63 -0.47 18.09
CA ALA A 124 -33.29 -1.78 18.14
C ALA A 124 -34.17 -2.08 16.90
N THR A 125 -34.55 -1.05 16.13
CA THR A 125 -35.35 -1.18 14.90
C THR A 125 -34.50 -1.20 13.63
N LEU A 126 -33.21 -0.82 13.72
CA LEU A 126 -32.29 -0.87 12.59
C LEU A 126 -32.02 -2.32 12.17
N SER A 127 -31.68 -2.51 10.90
CA SER A 127 -31.19 -3.81 10.42
C SER A 127 -29.84 -4.14 11.07
N ALA A 128 -29.51 -5.43 11.15
CA ALA A 128 -28.23 -5.88 11.71
C ALA A 128 -27.00 -5.23 11.04
N VAL A 129 -27.10 -4.93 9.74
CA VAL A 129 -26.04 -4.20 8.99
C VAL A 129 -25.90 -2.77 9.50
N ARG A 130 -27.01 -2.06 9.69
CA ARG A 130 -27.01 -0.67 10.18
C ARG A 130 -26.56 -0.57 11.63
N GLN A 131 -26.98 -1.51 12.49
CA GLN A 131 -26.48 -1.63 13.86
C GLN A 131 -24.95 -1.78 13.86
N ARG A 132 -24.43 -2.69 13.05
CA ARG A 132 -22.99 -2.91 12.95
C ARG A 132 -22.22 -1.69 12.45
N ILE A 133 -22.80 -0.91 11.53
CA ILE A 133 -22.21 0.37 11.11
C ILE A 133 -22.10 1.31 12.32
N VAL A 134 -23.18 1.52 13.08
CA VAL A 134 -23.16 2.36 14.28
C VAL A 134 -22.12 1.88 15.30
N ASP A 135 -22.02 0.56 15.54
CA ASP A 135 -21.05 -0.01 16.48
C ASP A 135 -19.60 0.23 16.02
N HIS A 136 -19.34 0.08 14.72
CA HIS A 136 -18.02 0.34 14.14
C HIS A 136 -17.66 1.83 14.23
N GLU A 137 -18.60 2.73 13.94
CA GLU A 137 -18.39 4.18 14.05
C GLU A 137 -18.06 4.56 15.50
N LEU A 138 -18.80 4.05 16.49
CA LEU A 138 -18.49 4.28 17.91
C LEU A 138 -17.09 3.77 18.31
N ARG A 139 -16.66 2.62 17.77
CA ARG A 139 -15.29 2.13 17.97
C ARG A 139 -14.27 3.07 17.32
N ASP A 140 -14.53 3.50 16.09
CA ASP A 140 -13.57 4.27 15.30
C ASP A 140 -13.40 5.70 15.84
N PHE A 141 -14.47 6.36 16.32
CA PHE A 141 -14.37 7.61 17.07
C PHE A 141 -13.47 7.48 18.31
N ARG A 142 -13.57 6.37 19.06
CA ARG A 142 -12.68 6.13 20.20
C ARG A 142 -11.23 5.95 19.76
N LEU A 143 -10.98 5.21 18.68
CA LEU A 143 -9.64 5.04 18.11
C LEU A 143 -9.08 6.35 17.51
N SER A 144 -9.94 7.27 17.09
CA SER A 144 -9.56 8.63 16.68
C SER A 144 -9.37 9.59 17.86
N GLY A 145 -9.57 9.13 19.10
CA GLY A 145 -9.36 9.93 20.30
C GLY A 145 -10.50 10.91 20.63
N ALA A 146 -11.74 10.64 20.20
CA ALA A 146 -12.90 11.47 20.54
C ALA A 146 -13.07 11.67 22.07
N GLU A 147 -12.80 10.62 22.84
CA GLU A 147 -12.89 10.59 24.31
C GLU A 147 -11.63 11.13 25.03
N LEU A 148 -10.61 11.58 24.29
CA LEU A 148 -9.44 12.20 24.91
C LEU A 148 -9.82 13.52 25.60
N PRO A 149 -9.13 13.90 26.69
CA PRO A 149 -9.25 15.24 27.24
C PRO A 149 -8.95 16.30 26.17
N ASP A 150 -9.66 17.43 26.19
CA ASP A 150 -9.49 18.49 25.19
C ASP A 150 -8.05 19.04 25.12
N ALA A 151 -7.29 18.95 26.22
CA ALA A 151 -5.88 19.31 26.26
C ALA A 151 -4.97 18.38 25.43
N ASP A 152 -5.39 17.12 25.20
CA ASP A 152 -4.61 16.11 24.48
C ASP A 152 -4.96 16.04 22.99
N LYS A 153 -6.16 16.49 22.59
CA LYS A 153 -6.64 16.45 21.19
C LYS A 153 -5.71 17.16 20.20
N PRO A 154 -5.18 18.37 20.47
CA PRO A 154 -4.26 19.04 19.54
C PRO A 154 -2.98 18.24 19.26
N ARG A 155 -2.42 17.58 20.29
CA ARG A 155 -1.23 16.75 20.09
C ARG A 155 -1.57 15.48 19.31
N PHE A 156 -2.69 14.84 19.60
CA PHE A 156 -3.13 13.67 18.85
C PHE A 156 -3.36 14.01 17.36
N LYS A 157 -3.99 15.15 17.06
CA LYS A 157 -4.14 15.64 15.69
C LYS A 157 -2.80 15.84 14.99
N ALA A 158 -1.85 16.50 15.65
CA ALA A 158 -0.51 16.70 15.11
C ALA A 158 0.23 15.36 14.86
N ILE A 159 0.00 14.34 15.69
CA ILE A 159 0.53 12.98 15.46
C ILE A 159 -0.03 12.39 14.16
N GLN A 160 -1.35 12.49 13.93
CA GLN A 160 -1.98 11.96 12.72
C GLN A 160 -1.48 12.66 11.45
N GLU A 161 -1.39 14.00 11.47
CA GLU A 161 -0.85 14.79 10.36
C GLU A 161 0.61 14.43 10.05
N GLU A 162 1.43 14.30 11.10
CA GLU A 162 2.84 13.92 10.94
C GLU A 162 3.01 12.49 10.43
N LEU A 163 2.21 11.53 10.93
CA LEU A 163 2.21 10.15 10.45
C LEU A 163 1.83 10.04 8.98
N SER A 164 0.80 10.77 8.53
CA SER A 164 0.40 10.81 7.11
C SER A 164 1.53 11.34 6.22
N SER A 165 2.16 12.44 6.63
CA SER A 165 3.28 13.03 5.89
C SER A 165 4.49 12.10 5.82
N LEU A 166 4.86 11.47 6.94
CA LEU A 166 5.97 10.51 7.00
C LEU A 166 5.69 9.26 6.15
N ALA A 167 4.44 8.79 6.08
CA ALA A 167 4.08 7.64 5.25
C ALA A 167 4.16 7.95 3.75
N ALA A 168 3.77 9.15 3.33
CA ALA A 168 3.95 9.63 1.97
C ALA A 168 5.44 9.71 1.62
N GLY A 169 6.24 10.41 2.45
CA GLY A 169 7.69 10.51 2.26
C GLY A 169 8.41 9.16 2.22
N PHE A 170 8.04 8.22 3.09
CA PHE A 170 8.59 6.85 3.07
C PHE A 170 8.37 6.17 1.71
N SER A 171 7.17 6.30 1.15
CA SER A 171 6.78 5.68 -0.12
C SER A 171 7.48 6.33 -1.29
N GLU A 172 7.57 7.66 -1.30
CA GLU A 172 8.29 8.45 -2.31
C GLU A 172 9.78 8.11 -2.32
N HIS A 173 10.44 8.07 -1.15
CA HIS A 173 11.86 7.69 -1.05
C HIS A 173 12.14 6.29 -1.60
N LEU A 174 11.25 5.33 -1.34
CA LEU A 174 11.39 3.96 -1.84
C LEU A 174 11.27 3.89 -3.37
N LEU A 175 10.33 4.64 -3.94
CA LEU A 175 10.14 4.72 -5.38
C LEU A 175 11.31 5.43 -6.06
N ASP A 176 11.75 6.56 -5.50
CA ASP A 176 12.89 7.32 -6.01
C ASP A 176 14.19 6.51 -5.95
N ALA A 177 14.44 5.79 -4.84
CA ALA A 177 15.59 4.89 -4.73
C ALA A 177 15.52 3.72 -5.72
N THR A 178 14.31 3.22 -6.02
CA THR A 178 14.11 2.17 -7.03
C THR A 178 14.41 2.69 -8.44
N ASN A 179 13.93 3.91 -8.76
CA ASN A 179 14.08 4.53 -10.07
C ASN A 179 15.51 5.04 -10.33
N ALA A 180 16.23 5.47 -9.29
CA ALA A 180 17.57 6.02 -9.40
C ALA A 180 18.64 4.97 -9.73
N PHE A 181 18.40 3.70 -9.40
CA PHE A 181 19.35 2.63 -9.66
C PHE A 181 19.36 2.20 -11.13
N ALA A 182 20.56 2.04 -11.68
CA ALA A 182 20.77 1.44 -12.99
C ALA A 182 22.10 0.67 -13.00
N GLU A 183 22.03 -0.62 -13.32
CA GLU A 183 23.20 -1.46 -13.57
C GLU A 183 23.44 -1.55 -15.07
N TRP A 184 24.60 -1.07 -15.52
CA TRP A 184 24.96 -1.00 -16.94
C TRP A 184 25.90 -2.14 -17.29
N VAL A 185 25.49 -2.96 -18.26
CA VAL A 185 26.27 -4.10 -18.75
C VAL A 185 26.68 -3.82 -20.19
N SER A 186 27.97 -3.98 -20.50
CA SER A 186 28.51 -3.84 -21.86
C SER A 186 29.06 -5.15 -22.42
N ASP A 187 29.44 -6.09 -21.55
CA ASP A 187 29.89 -7.42 -21.94
C ASP A 187 28.71 -8.38 -22.07
N ALA A 188 28.50 -8.91 -23.27
CA ALA A 188 27.43 -9.86 -23.56
C ALA A 188 27.59 -11.18 -22.78
N ALA A 189 28.80 -11.54 -22.35
CA ALA A 189 29.04 -12.75 -21.56
C ALA A 189 28.31 -12.71 -20.21
N GLU A 190 28.07 -11.51 -19.66
CA GLU A 190 27.35 -11.34 -18.39
C GLU A 190 25.84 -11.60 -18.49
N LEU A 191 25.31 -11.72 -19.70
CA LEU A 191 23.89 -11.97 -19.97
C LEU A 191 23.57 -13.47 -20.03
N ALA A 192 24.59 -14.33 -19.93
CA ALA A 192 24.41 -15.78 -19.97
C ALA A 192 23.36 -16.24 -18.96
N GLY A 193 22.48 -17.14 -19.40
CA GLY A 193 21.39 -17.71 -18.61
C GLY A 193 20.11 -16.87 -18.60
N LEU A 194 20.16 -15.56 -18.85
CA LEU A 194 18.97 -14.71 -18.86
C LEU A 194 17.99 -15.06 -20.00
N PRO A 195 16.67 -14.98 -19.77
CA PRO A 195 15.68 -15.09 -20.84
C PRO A 195 15.84 -13.99 -21.90
N ASP A 196 15.59 -14.34 -23.17
CA ASP A 196 15.75 -13.43 -24.32
C ASP A 196 14.92 -12.14 -24.21
N ASP A 197 13.71 -12.22 -23.68
CA ASP A 197 12.84 -11.06 -23.48
C ASP A 197 13.38 -10.10 -22.41
N VAL A 198 14.05 -10.64 -21.38
CA VAL A 198 14.71 -9.83 -20.35
C VAL A 198 15.91 -9.09 -20.94
N ILE A 199 16.71 -9.79 -21.76
CA ILE A 199 17.83 -9.19 -22.50
C ILE A 199 17.33 -8.10 -23.45
N ALA A 200 16.26 -8.37 -24.20
CA ALA A 200 15.66 -7.39 -25.11
C ALA A 200 15.12 -6.17 -24.36
N ALA A 201 14.40 -6.36 -23.24
CA ALA A 201 13.90 -5.27 -22.42
C ALA A 201 15.03 -4.41 -21.82
N ALA A 202 16.10 -5.03 -21.34
CA ALA A 202 17.26 -4.32 -20.81
C ALA A 202 17.98 -3.49 -21.90
N ARG A 203 18.00 -3.99 -23.15
CA ARG A 203 18.54 -3.24 -24.29
C ARG A 203 17.67 -2.03 -24.64
N VAL A 204 16.35 -2.22 -24.74
CA VAL A 204 15.40 -1.11 -24.97
C VAL A 204 15.52 -0.04 -23.88
N ALA A 205 15.68 -0.46 -22.63
CA ALA A 205 15.89 0.46 -21.51
C ALA A 205 17.20 1.26 -21.62
N ALA A 206 18.28 0.66 -22.14
CA ALA A 206 19.53 1.36 -22.42
C ALA A 206 19.41 2.34 -23.60
N GLU A 207 18.73 1.93 -24.68
CA GLU A 207 18.48 2.75 -25.86
C GLU A 207 17.63 3.99 -25.54
N LYS A 208 16.64 3.85 -24.65
CA LYS A 208 15.83 4.98 -24.15
C LYS A 208 16.67 6.06 -23.46
N ASP A 209 17.76 5.66 -22.81
CA ASP A 209 18.72 6.56 -22.15
C ASP A 209 19.89 6.97 -23.07
N GLY A 210 19.86 6.57 -24.34
CA GLY A 210 20.88 6.89 -25.34
C GLY A 210 22.24 6.24 -25.07
N LYS A 211 22.27 5.13 -24.33
CA LYS A 211 23.52 4.41 -24.00
C LYS A 211 23.56 3.03 -24.69
N PRO A 212 24.75 2.59 -25.15
CA PRO A 212 24.91 1.24 -25.69
C PRO A 212 24.88 0.19 -24.56
N GLY A 213 24.66 -1.07 -24.93
CA GLY A 213 24.65 -2.20 -23.99
C GLY A 213 23.26 -2.47 -23.41
N TRP A 214 23.22 -2.85 -22.13
CA TRP A 214 22.00 -3.23 -21.42
C TRP A 214 21.89 -2.50 -20.09
N LYS A 215 20.66 -2.11 -19.74
CA LYS A 215 20.32 -1.44 -18.48
C LYS A 215 19.40 -2.34 -17.66
N PHE A 216 19.85 -2.76 -16.49
CA PHE A 216 19.02 -3.44 -15.50
C PHE A 216 18.62 -2.48 -14.37
N THR A 217 17.42 -2.68 -13.84
CA THR A 217 16.81 -1.79 -12.81
C THR A 217 16.29 -2.61 -11.63
N LEU A 218 15.82 -1.93 -10.59
CA LEU A 218 15.23 -2.59 -9.42
C LEU A 218 13.72 -2.85 -9.53
N HIS A 219 13.12 -2.53 -10.69
CA HIS A 219 11.75 -2.94 -10.97
C HIS A 219 11.69 -4.47 -11.08
N MET A 220 10.67 -5.09 -10.48
CA MET A 220 10.60 -6.56 -10.34
C MET A 220 10.76 -7.33 -11.67
N PRO A 221 10.20 -6.89 -12.81
CA PRO A 221 10.43 -7.56 -14.10
C PRO A 221 11.88 -7.55 -14.60
N SER A 222 12.72 -6.66 -14.08
CA SER A 222 14.16 -6.63 -14.35
C SER A 222 14.96 -7.34 -13.25
N TYR A 223 14.62 -7.08 -11.99
CA TYR A 223 15.31 -7.59 -10.82
C TYR A 223 15.20 -9.11 -10.65
N LEU A 224 13.97 -9.65 -10.65
CA LEU A 224 13.75 -11.06 -10.34
C LEU A 224 14.40 -12.00 -11.37
N PRO A 225 14.26 -11.78 -12.70
CA PRO A 225 14.88 -12.68 -13.66
C PRO A 225 16.41 -12.68 -13.58
N VAL A 226 17.03 -11.55 -13.21
CA VAL A 226 18.49 -11.52 -12.98
C VAL A 226 18.88 -12.45 -11.83
N LEU A 227 18.18 -12.36 -10.70
CA LEU A 227 18.45 -13.17 -9.52
C LEU A 227 18.17 -14.66 -9.75
N GLN A 228 17.19 -14.99 -10.59
CA GLN A 228 16.81 -16.37 -10.91
C GLN A 228 17.67 -17.02 -12.00
N TYR A 229 18.06 -16.27 -13.04
CA TYR A 229 18.57 -16.87 -14.28
C TYR A 229 19.97 -16.42 -14.69
N ALA A 230 20.45 -15.25 -14.26
CA ALA A 230 21.75 -14.76 -14.70
C ALA A 230 22.87 -15.66 -14.17
N ASP A 231 23.70 -16.20 -15.05
CA ASP A 231 24.87 -16.98 -14.66
C ASP A 231 25.96 -16.06 -14.05
N SER A 232 25.99 -14.77 -14.41
CA SER A 232 26.89 -13.76 -13.83
C SER A 232 26.59 -13.51 -12.35
N ALA A 233 27.43 -14.05 -11.46
CA ALA A 233 27.35 -13.80 -10.02
C ALA A 233 27.51 -12.32 -9.67
N ARG A 234 28.36 -11.59 -10.42
CA ARG A 234 28.55 -10.14 -10.26
C ARG A 234 27.24 -9.39 -10.49
N LEU A 235 26.51 -9.73 -11.55
CA LEU A 235 25.23 -9.09 -11.89
C LEU A 235 24.16 -9.40 -10.82
N ARG A 236 24.08 -10.66 -10.36
CA ARG A 236 23.19 -11.03 -9.25
C ARG A 236 23.52 -10.26 -7.97
N GLU A 237 24.79 -10.19 -7.60
CA GLU A 237 25.25 -9.49 -6.40
C GLU A 237 24.94 -7.99 -6.47
N ALA A 238 25.24 -7.33 -7.59
CA ALA A 238 24.99 -5.91 -7.79
C ALA A 238 23.51 -5.56 -7.58
N LEU A 239 22.61 -6.29 -8.25
CA LEU A 239 21.17 -6.07 -8.12
C LEU A 239 20.67 -6.43 -6.73
N TYR A 240 21.11 -7.56 -6.15
CA TYR A 240 20.70 -7.97 -4.81
C TYR A 240 21.04 -6.91 -3.77
N ARG A 241 22.30 -6.46 -3.74
CA ARG A 241 22.77 -5.47 -2.76
C ARG A 241 22.00 -4.18 -2.91
N ALA A 242 21.90 -3.66 -4.13
CA ALA A 242 21.15 -2.45 -4.41
C ALA A 242 19.69 -2.56 -3.95
N ASN A 243 19.01 -3.67 -4.27
CA ASN A 243 17.64 -3.94 -3.88
C ASN A 243 17.45 -4.02 -2.35
N ALA A 244 18.38 -4.68 -1.66
CA ALA A 244 18.36 -4.90 -0.21
C ALA A 244 18.67 -3.64 0.60
N THR A 245 19.36 -2.67 0.00
CA THR A 245 19.74 -1.41 0.66
C THR A 245 19.03 -0.17 0.09
N ARG A 246 17.92 -0.35 -0.65
CA ARG A 246 17.14 0.78 -1.15
C ARG A 246 16.58 1.63 0.00
N ALA A 247 16.58 2.95 -0.20
CA ALA A 247 16.05 3.93 0.74
C ALA A 247 16.56 3.72 2.18
N SER A 248 17.87 3.49 2.30
CA SER A 248 18.57 3.23 3.57
C SER A 248 19.82 4.10 3.70
N GLU A 249 20.51 4.00 4.84
CA GLU A 249 21.76 4.69 5.14
C GLU A 249 22.91 4.37 4.17
N HIS A 250 22.76 3.34 3.33
CA HIS A 250 23.71 2.94 2.30
C HIS A 250 23.47 3.64 0.95
N GLY A 251 22.40 4.43 0.83
CA GLY A 251 22.07 5.24 -0.35
C GLY A 251 22.29 6.74 -0.13
N PRO A 252 21.70 7.59 -0.99
CA PRO A 252 21.65 9.03 -0.77
C PRO A 252 20.93 9.34 0.55
N ALA A 253 21.52 10.22 1.37
CA ALA A 253 21.02 10.52 2.72
C ALA A 253 19.60 11.12 2.70
N GLU A 254 19.23 11.81 1.62
CA GLU A 254 17.90 12.38 1.40
C GLU A 254 16.81 11.33 1.14
N LEU A 255 17.18 10.09 0.78
CA LEU A 255 16.25 8.97 0.55
C LEU A 255 16.27 7.96 1.70
N ASP A 256 17.02 8.21 2.77
CA ASP A 256 17.11 7.29 3.90
C ASP A 256 15.80 7.25 4.70
N ASN A 257 15.14 6.08 4.70
CA ASN A 257 13.92 5.85 5.47
C ASN A 257 14.16 5.44 6.93
N GLY A 258 15.40 5.18 7.35
CA GLY A 258 15.74 4.83 8.73
C GLY A 258 15.22 5.85 9.76
N PRO A 259 15.53 7.16 9.60
CA PRO A 259 15.00 8.21 10.47
C PRO A 259 13.47 8.32 10.45
N LEU A 260 12.85 8.17 9.27
CA LEU A 260 11.39 8.23 9.09
C LEU A 260 10.72 7.08 9.83
N MET A 261 11.23 5.85 9.70
CA MET A 261 10.76 4.68 10.43
C MET A 261 10.86 4.88 11.94
N GLY A 262 12.00 5.39 12.43
CA GLY A 262 12.19 5.69 13.85
C GLY A 262 11.14 6.68 14.36
N ARG A 263 10.85 7.74 13.59
CA ARG A 263 9.83 8.72 13.95
C ARG A 263 8.41 8.15 13.91
N ILE A 264 8.07 7.37 12.89
CA ILE A 264 6.77 6.68 12.76
C ILE A 264 6.53 5.77 13.98
N LEU A 265 7.52 4.98 14.39
CA LEU A 265 7.41 4.09 15.54
C LEU A 265 7.20 4.87 16.85
N ALA A 266 7.93 5.96 17.06
CA ALA A 266 7.78 6.82 18.22
C ALA A 266 6.38 7.45 18.29
N LEU A 267 5.88 7.97 17.16
CA LEU A 267 4.56 8.59 17.05
C LEU A 267 3.44 7.57 17.28
N ARG A 268 3.52 6.38 16.68
CA ARG A 268 2.57 5.29 16.91
C ARG A 268 2.55 4.81 18.37
N HIS A 269 3.70 4.85 19.04
CA HIS A 269 3.77 4.53 20.47
C HIS A 269 3.08 5.62 21.30
N GLU A 270 3.35 6.90 21.02
CA GLU A 270 2.69 8.02 21.70
C GLU A 270 1.16 8.00 21.47
N GLU A 271 0.72 7.74 20.24
CA GLU A 271 -0.69 7.56 19.89
C GLU A 271 -1.35 6.48 20.74
N ALA A 272 -0.73 5.29 20.83
CA ALA A 272 -1.25 4.19 21.63
C ALA A 272 -1.37 4.56 23.11
N GLN A 273 -0.34 5.19 23.69
CA GLN A 273 -0.35 5.62 25.09
C GLN A 273 -1.47 6.62 25.36
N ARG A 274 -1.70 7.57 24.45
CA ARG A 274 -2.79 8.56 24.57
C ARG A 274 -4.15 7.88 24.56
N LEU A 275 -4.34 6.89 23.71
CA LEU A 275 -5.56 6.10 23.63
C LEU A 275 -5.70 5.06 24.76
N GLY A 276 -4.75 5.00 25.71
CA GLY A 276 -4.80 4.08 26.85
C GLY A 276 -4.32 2.65 26.55
N TYR A 277 -3.63 2.42 25.43
CA TYR A 277 -3.05 1.14 25.04
C TYR A 277 -1.55 1.08 25.35
N ALA A 278 -1.02 -0.12 25.59
CA ALA A 278 0.40 -0.32 25.88
C ALA A 278 1.27 -0.24 24.62
N SER A 279 0.69 -0.53 23.45
CA SER A 279 1.40 -0.50 22.16
C SER A 279 0.46 -0.27 20.99
N PHE A 280 1.02 0.20 19.87
CA PHE A 280 0.24 0.37 18.63
C PHE A 280 -0.29 -0.97 18.08
N ALA A 281 0.33 -2.11 18.44
CA ALA A 281 -0.20 -3.42 18.08
C ALA A 281 -1.58 -3.65 18.71
N GLU A 282 -1.82 -3.19 19.93
CA GLU A 282 -3.13 -3.28 20.57
C GLU A 282 -4.15 -2.39 19.88
N VAL A 283 -3.81 -1.12 19.61
CA VAL A 283 -4.64 -0.19 18.82
C VAL A 283 -5.04 -0.82 17.48
N SER A 284 -4.06 -1.37 16.77
CA SER A 284 -4.24 -2.01 15.47
C SER A 284 -5.16 -3.24 15.53
N LEU A 285 -5.21 -3.95 16.66
CA LEU A 285 -6.02 -5.15 16.81
C LEU A 285 -7.48 -4.87 17.18
N VAL A 286 -7.81 -3.70 17.74
CA VAL A 286 -9.20 -3.34 18.10
C VAL A 286 -10.22 -3.56 16.97
N PRO A 287 -9.94 -3.21 15.70
CA PRO A 287 -10.86 -3.50 14.59
C PRO A 287 -10.65 -4.88 13.94
N LYS A 288 -9.71 -5.70 14.40
CA LYS A 288 -9.32 -6.99 13.78
C LYS A 288 -9.89 -8.18 14.55
N MET A 289 -9.79 -9.37 13.94
CA MET A 289 -10.29 -10.62 14.53
C MET A 289 -9.41 -11.19 15.64
N ALA A 290 -8.11 -10.87 15.64
CA ALA A 290 -7.19 -11.38 16.67
C ALA A 290 -7.34 -10.54 17.95
N GLU A 291 -7.43 -11.21 19.09
CA GLU A 291 -7.84 -10.61 20.36
C GLU A 291 -6.69 -9.94 21.11
N SER A 292 -5.44 -10.34 20.84
CA SER A 292 -4.27 -9.73 21.50
C SER A 292 -2.97 -9.90 20.71
N PRO A 293 -1.98 -9.01 20.94
CA PRO A 293 -0.64 -9.18 20.35
C PRO A 293 0.02 -10.50 20.78
N ALA A 294 -0.25 -10.97 22.01
CA ALA A 294 0.27 -12.24 22.51
C ALA A 294 -0.26 -13.44 21.72
N GLN A 295 -1.55 -13.45 21.38
CA GLN A 295 -2.16 -14.48 20.53
C GLN A 295 -1.51 -14.51 19.14
N VAL A 296 -1.32 -13.33 18.52
CA VAL A 296 -0.64 -13.20 17.22
C VAL A 296 0.79 -13.76 17.29
N MET A 297 1.56 -13.36 18.30
CA MET A 297 2.93 -13.83 18.48
C MET A 297 3.01 -15.33 18.75
N ALA A 298 2.08 -15.88 19.53
CA ALA A 298 2.01 -17.32 19.78
C ALA A 298 1.74 -18.11 18.49
N PHE A 299 0.78 -17.65 17.68
CA PHE A 299 0.47 -18.25 16.38
C PHE A 299 1.68 -18.22 15.43
N LEU A 300 2.33 -17.07 15.28
CA LEU A 300 3.50 -16.93 14.39
C LEU A 300 4.69 -17.79 14.86
N ARG A 301 4.94 -17.89 16.17
CA ARG A 301 6.02 -18.72 16.72
C ARG A 301 5.74 -20.21 16.60
N ASP A 302 4.49 -20.65 16.76
CA ASP A 302 4.09 -22.03 16.52
C ASP A 302 4.30 -22.41 15.04
N LEU A 303 3.86 -21.53 14.11
CA LEU A 303 4.13 -21.71 12.69
C LEU A 303 5.63 -21.80 12.39
N ALA A 304 6.43 -20.88 12.94
CA ALA A 304 7.89 -20.90 12.76
C ALA A 304 8.53 -22.18 13.30
N THR A 305 8.08 -22.67 14.45
CA THR A 305 8.58 -23.92 15.07
C THR A 305 8.30 -25.12 14.16
N LYS A 306 7.12 -25.18 13.54
CA LYS A 306 6.73 -26.26 12.62
C LYS A 306 7.43 -26.16 11.26
N ALA A 307 7.65 -24.95 10.75
CA ALA A 307 8.26 -24.72 9.44
C ALA A 307 9.79 -24.85 9.45
N ARG A 308 10.45 -24.45 10.55
CA ARG A 308 11.92 -24.37 10.64
C ARG A 308 12.65 -25.67 10.27
N PRO A 309 12.25 -26.87 10.72
CA PRO A 309 12.96 -28.10 10.35
C PRO A 309 12.92 -28.39 8.84
N TYR A 310 11.89 -27.92 8.12
CA TYR A 310 11.80 -28.06 6.67
C TYR A 310 12.69 -27.02 5.98
N ALA A 311 12.62 -25.76 6.41
CA ALA A 311 13.49 -24.70 5.88
C ALA A 311 15.00 -25.01 6.06
N GLU A 312 15.38 -25.61 7.18
CA GLU A 312 16.77 -26.04 7.43
C GLU A 312 17.20 -27.19 6.50
N ARG A 313 16.29 -28.13 6.18
CA ARG A 313 16.56 -29.19 5.21
C ARG A 313 16.68 -28.62 3.79
N ASP A 314 15.75 -27.76 3.40
CA ASP A 314 15.74 -27.12 2.07
C ASP A 314 17.02 -26.31 1.87
N LEU A 315 17.46 -25.55 2.88
CA LEU A 315 18.70 -24.79 2.82
C LEU A 315 19.95 -25.70 2.78
N ALA A 316 19.97 -26.78 3.56
CA ALA A 316 21.08 -27.73 3.55
C ALA A 316 21.22 -28.40 2.18
N GLU A 317 20.08 -28.79 1.59
CA GLU A 317 20.02 -29.37 0.26
C GLU A 317 20.47 -28.37 -0.81
N LEU A 318 19.96 -27.14 -0.75
CA LEU A 318 20.33 -26.08 -1.69
C LEU A 318 21.84 -25.79 -1.63
N ARG A 319 22.43 -25.77 -0.43
CA ARG A 319 23.88 -25.60 -0.25
C ARG A 319 24.68 -26.76 -0.85
N ALA A 320 24.24 -28.00 -0.63
CA ALA A 320 24.89 -29.17 -1.21
C ALA A 320 24.83 -29.12 -2.75
N PHE A 321 23.65 -28.89 -3.32
CA PHE A 321 23.47 -28.75 -4.75
C PHE A 321 24.31 -27.60 -5.34
N ALA A 322 24.33 -26.45 -4.69
CA ALA A 322 25.11 -25.31 -5.14
C ALA A 322 26.62 -25.60 -5.13
N ALA A 323 27.13 -26.29 -4.11
CA ALA A 323 28.54 -26.66 -4.03
C ALA A 323 28.92 -27.74 -5.07
N ASP A 324 28.11 -28.78 -5.19
CA ASP A 324 28.42 -29.97 -5.99
C ASP A 324 28.19 -29.74 -7.50
N GLU A 325 27.11 -29.04 -7.86
CA GLU A 325 26.65 -28.93 -9.26
C GLU A 325 26.89 -27.54 -9.88
N LEU A 326 26.93 -26.48 -9.05
CA LEU A 326 27.06 -25.09 -9.54
C LEU A 326 28.43 -24.47 -9.25
N GLY A 327 29.32 -25.16 -8.54
CA GLY A 327 30.64 -24.64 -8.16
C GLY A 327 30.55 -23.44 -7.20
N LEU A 328 29.49 -23.37 -6.40
CA LEU A 328 29.25 -22.33 -5.39
C LEU A 328 29.46 -22.93 -3.99
N PRO A 329 30.72 -23.05 -3.51
CA PRO A 329 31.03 -23.71 -2.23
C PRO A 329 30.45 -22.95 -1.02
N GLU A 330 30.24 -21.64 -1.17
CA GLU A 330 29.55 -20.80 -0.20
C GLU A 330 28.35 -20.13 -0.87
N LEU A 331 27.15 -20.56 -0.51
CA LEU A 331 25.90 -20.02 -1.05
C LEU A 331 25.62 -18.63 -0.43
N GLN A 332 25.78 -17.58 -1.23
CA GLN A 332 25.48 -16.21 -0.81
C GLN A 332 24.00 -15.86 -0.99
N PRO A 333 23.48 -14.80 -0.35
CA PRO A 333 22.08 -14.41 -0.48
C PRO A 333 21.63 -14.14 -1.93
N TRP A 334 22.50 -13.58 -2.76
CA TRP A 334 22.24 -13.34 -4.19
C TRP A 334 22.30 -14.59 -5.07
N ASP A 335 22.73 -15.72 -4.51
CA ASP A 335 22.76 -17.02 -5.21
C ASP A 335 21.51 -17.86 -4.91
N VAL A 336 20.74 -17.54 -3.87
CA VAL A 336 19.62 -18.38 -3.39
C VAL A 336 18.57 -18.60 -4.49
N ALA A 337 18.13 -17.53 -5.16
CA ALA A 337 17.14 -17.64 -6.23
C ALA A 337 17.68 -18.43 -7.43
N TYR A 338 18.91 -18.15 -7.84
CA TYR A 338 19.60 -18.85 -8.93
C TYR A 338 19.77 -20.35 -8.65
N ALA A 339 20.34 -20.69 -7.50
CA ALA A 339 20.53 -22.08 -7.11
C ALA A 339 19.19 -22.81 -6.96
N SER A 340 18.16 -22.14 -6.45
CA SER A 340 16.81 -22.73 -6.30
C SER A 340 16.19 -23.04 -7.66
N GLU A 341 16.35 -22.13 -8.63
CA GLU A 341 15.91 -22.33 -10.01
C GLU A 341 16.62 -23.53 -10.66
N LYS A 342 17.95 -23.59 -10.55
CA LYS A 342 18.74 -24.70 -11.11
C LYS A 342 18.42 -26.03 -10.42
N LEU A 343 18.22 -26.04 -9.10
CA LEU A 343 17.81 -27.23 -8.35
C LEU A 343 16.42 -27.70 -8.79
N ARG A 344 15.47 -26.77 -8.98
CA ARG A 344 14.12 -27.09 -9.46
C ARG A 344 14.16 -27.72 -10.86
N GLN A 345 14.97 -27.16 -11.76
CA GLN A 345 15.19 -27.71 -13.10
C GLN A 345 15.79 -29.12 -13.03
N ALA A 346 16.83 -29.32 -12.21
CA ALA A 346 17.47 -30.64 -12.03
C ALA A 346 16.49 -31.69 -11.47
N ARG A 347 15.62 -31.30 -10.54
CA ARG A 347 14.66 -32.21 -9.89
C ARG A 347 13.45 -32.55 -10.73
N TYR A 348 12.87 -31.56 -11.40
CA TYR A 348 11.55 -31.69 -12.02
C TYR A 348 11.57 -31.58 -13.55
N ALA A 349 12.75 -31.36 -14.14
CA ALA A 349 12.95 -31.27 -15.58
C ALA A 349 12.10 -30.20 -16.28
N PHE A 350 11.78 -29.10 -15.58
CA PHE A 350 11.17 -27.91 -16.18
C PHE A 350 11.76 -26.63 -15.56
N SER A 351 11.80 -25.57 -16.37
CA SER A 351 12.10 -24.20 -15.91
C SER A 351 10.84 -23.34 -15.82
N GLU A 352 10.83 -22.34 -14.94
CA GLU A 352 9.72 -21.37 -14.88
C GLU A 352 9.61 -20.58 -16.19
N ASN A 353 10.75 -20.30 -16.83
CA ASN A 353 10.79 -19.63 -18.13
C ASN A 353 10.10 -20.44 -19.24
N GLU A 354 10.28 -21.76 -19.29
CA GLU A 354 9.54 -22.62 -20.23
C GLU A 354 8.05 -22.64 -19.89
N VAL A 355 7.68 -22.73 -18.62
CA VAL A 355 6.28 -22.78 -18.20
C VAL A 355 5.55 -21.46 -18.49
N ARG A 356 6.24 -20.32 -18.42
CA ARG A 356 5.68 -18.98 -18.69
C ARG A 356 4.99 -18.88 -20.05
N GLN A 357 5.47 -19.58 -21.08
CA GLN A 357 4.85 -19.54 -22.43
C GLN A 357 3.40 -20.06 -22.45
N TYR A 358 3.00 -20.84 -21.44
CA TYR A 358 1.65 -21.38 -21.27
C TYR A 358 0.72 -20.46 -20.46
N PHE A 359 1.24 -19.36 -19.91
CA PHE A 359 0.49 -18.39 -19.11
C PHE A 359 0.44 -16.98 -19.75
N PRO A 360 0.05 -16.84 -21.04
CA PRO A 360 -0.16 -15.51 -21.60
C PRO A 360 -1.36 -14.84 -20.91
N GLU A 361 -1.22 -13.55 -20.59
CA GLU A 361 -2.19 -12.77 -19.82
C GLU A 361 -3.65 -12.97 -20.25
N PRO A 362 -4.03 -12.90 -21.55
CA PRO A 362 -5.42 -13.11 -21.96
C PRO A 362 -5.96 -14.49 -21.56
N ARG A 363 -5.14 -15.55 -21.65
CA ARG A 363 -5.56 -16.91 -21.27
C ARG A 363 -5.69 -17.07 -19.76
N VAL A 364 -4.85 -16.39 -18.99
CA VAL A 364 -4.92 -16.37 -17.53
C VAL A 364 -6.20 -15.66 -17.09
N LEU A 365 -6.52 -14.51 -17.71
CA LEU A 365 -7.75 -13.76 -17.46
C LEU A 365 -9.00 -14.57 -17.85
N ASP A 366 -9.01 -15.22 -19.02
CA ASP A 366 -10.08 -16.12 -19.44
C ASP A 366 -10.31 -17.25 -18.41
N GLY A 367 -9.23 -17.87 -17.93
CA GLY A 367 -9.29 -18.91 -16.91
C GLY A 367 -9.84 -18.40 -15.58
N LEU A 368 -9.37 -17.24 -15.12
CA LEU A 368 -9.86 -16.58 -13.91
C LEU A 368 -11.36 -16.26 -14.04
N PHE A 369 -11.78 -15.69 -15.17
CA PHE A 369 -13.18 -15.37 -15.42
C PHE A 369 -14.02 -16.64 -15.44
N GLY A 370 -13.59 -17.70 -16.13
CA GLY A 370 -14.29 -18.99 -16.11
C GLY A 370 -14.49 -19.55 -14.69
N VAL A 371 -13.49 -19.43 -13.80
CA VAL A 371 -13.63 -19.84 -12.39
C VAL A 371 -14.65 -18.98 -11.65
N ILE A 372 -14.61 -17.65 -11.83
CA ILE A 372 -15.54 -16.71 -11.18
C ILE A 372 -16.98 -16.96 -11.68
N GLU A 373 -17.18 -17.11 -12.97
CA GLU A 373 -18.48 -17.39 -13.58
C GLU A 373 -19.04 -18.73 -13.06
N LEU A 374 -18.21 -19.76 -12.94
CA LEU A 374 -18.61 -21.07 -12.44
C LEU A 374 -19.00 -21.04 -10.96
N LEU A 375 -18.20 -20.38 -10.11
CA LEU A 375 -18.41 -20.38 -8.67
C LEU A 375 -19.56 -19.46 -8.23
N TYR A 376 -19.73 -18.32 -8.91
CA TYR A 376 -20.65 -17.27 -8.47
C TYR A 376 -21.83 -17.03 -9.41
N GLY A 377 -21.88 -17.69 -10.57
CA GLY A 377 -22.98 -17.54 -11.53
C GLY A 377 -23.08 -16.15 -12.15
N VAL A 378 -21.98 -15.40 -12.17
CA VAL A 378 -21.89 -14.08 -12.82
C VAL A 378 -21.35 -14.22 -14.25
N ARG A 379 -21.34 -13.13 -15.00
CA ARG A 379 -20.67 -13.04 -16.31
C ARG A 379 -19.71 -11.86 -16.32
N LEU A 380 -18.49 -12.08 -16.78
CA LEU A 380 -17.49 -11.03 -16.92
C LEU A 380 -17.25 -10.73 -18.40
N THR A 381 -17.16 -9.45 -18.73
CA THR A 381 -16.89 -8.96 -20.08
C THR A 381 -15.71 -8.00 -20.00
N HIS A 382 -14.67 -8.25 -20.77
CA HIS A 382 -13.46 -7.43 -20.85
C HIS A 382 -13.27 -6.87 -22.25
#